data_AF-A0A352S4E0-F1
#
_entry.id   AF-A0A352S4E0-F1
#
_cell.length_a   1.000
_cell.length_b   1.000
_cell.length_c   1.000
_cell.angle_alpha   90.00
_cell.angle_beta   90.00
_cell.angle_gamma   90.00
#
_symmetry.space_group_name_H-M   'P 1'
#
loop_
_entity.id
_entity.type
_entity.pdbx_description
1 polymer ?
#
loop_
_entity_poly.entity_id
_entity_poly.type
_entity_poly.pdbx_seq_one_letter_code
_entity_poly.pdbx_strand_id
1 'polypeptide(L)'
;GEDLLMPIAARINAAPSGWTAALAGVARAVAAAKGVTAPAGTEGFDGGDAAKAVADMLLSGERRAVFLGNEAVRHPQFSSLHALAQWIASETGATLGFL
;
A
#
# COMPACT_ATOMS: atom_id res chain seq x y z
N GLY A 1 5.71 -30.44 7.20
CA GLY A 1 4.96 -29.50 6.37
C GLY A 1 4.64 -28.37 7.28
N GLU A 2 5.44 -27.30 7.22
CA GLU A 2 5.42 -26.16 8.14
C GLU A 2 6.67 -25.33 7.79
N ASP A 3 6.51 -24.09 7.34
CA ASP A 3 7.44 -22.98 7.61
C ASP A 3 6.84 -21.66 7.09
N LEU A 4 6.19 -20.91 7.98
CA LEU A 4 5.77 -19.52 7.73
C LEU A 4 6.98 -18.60 7.93
N LEU A 5 7.95 -18.67 7.02
CA LEU A 5 9.04 -17.71 6.87
C LEU A 5 8.47 -16.48 6.17
N MET A 6 7.81 -15.58 6.92
CA MET A 6 7.12 -14.37 6.42
C MET A 6 7.78 -13.81 5.15
N PRO A 7 7.32 -14.19 3.93
CA PRO A 7 7.92 -13.67 2.73
C PRO A 7 7.53 -12.20 2.72
N ILE A 8 8.50 -11.32 2.43
CA ILE A 8 8.16 -9.97 1.99
C ILE A 8 7.46 -10.15 0.66
N ALA A 9 6.17 -10.33 0.80
CA ALA A 9 5.13 -10.59 -0.15
C ALA A 9 5.32 -9.92 -1.50
N ALA A 10 5.54 -8.63 -1.40
CA ALA A 10 5.71 -7.72 -2.50
C ALA A 10 6.39 -6.47 -1.92
N ARG A 11 7.42 -6.01 -2.62
CA ARG A 11 8.16 -4.81 -2.28
C ARG A 11 8.11 -3.89 -3.48
N ILE A 12 7.63 -2.66 -3.28
CA ILE A 12 7.65 -1.64 -4.31
C ILE A 12 8.83 -0.70 -4.04
N ASN A 13 9.88 -0.83 -4.85
CA ASN A 13 10.98 0.12 -4.86
C ASN A 13 10.66 1.17 -5.93
N ALA A 14 10.13 2.31 -5.51
CA ALA A 14 9.90 3.44 -6.40
C ALA A 14 10.76 4.63 -5.95
N ALA A 15 11.09 5.50 -6.91
CA ALA A 15 11.66 6.81 -6.60
C ALA A 15 10.67 7.62 -5.73
N PRO A 16 11.11 8.60 -4.94
CA PRO A 16 10.22 9.44 -4.12
C PRO A 16 9.06 10.06 -4.91
N SER A 17 9.31 10.45 -6.18
CA SER A 17 8.26 10.94 -7.09
C SER A 17 7.23 9.89 -7.51
N GLY A 18 7.57 8.60 -7.41
CA GLY A 18 6.74 7.45 -7.79
C GLY A 18 6.04 6.75 -6.62
N TRP A 19 6.27 7.16 -5.38
CA TRP A 19 5.61 6.54 -4.21
C TRP A 19 4.10 6.74 -4.23
N THR A 20 3.65 7.92 -4.62
CA THR A 20 2.23 8.24 -4.72
C THR A 20 1.56 7.34 -5.75
N ALA A 21 2.22 7.11 -6.89
CA ALA A 21 1.76 6.19 -7.94
C ALA A 21 1.69 4.74 -7.46
N ALA A 22 2.72 4.28 -6.74
CA ALA A 22 2.79 2.94 -6.18
C ALA A 22 1.68 2.69 -5.16
N LEU A 23 1.54 3.57 -4.15
CA LEU A 23 0.50 3.50 -3.13
C LEU A 23 -0.89 3.60 -3.75
N ALA A 24 -1.07 4.48 -4.73
CA ALA A 24 -2.31 4.63 -5.45
C ALA A 24 -2.73 3.34 -6.15
N GLY A 25 -1.80 2.68 -6.84
CA GLY A 25 -2.02 1.39 -7.47
C GLY A 25 -2.45 0.31 -6.47
N VAL A 26 -1.78 0.25 -5.31
CA VAL A 26 -2.13 -0.70 -4.22
C VAL A 26 -3.52 -0.40 -3.67
N ALA A 27 -3.83 0.85 -3.38
CA ALA A 27 -5.14 1.25 -2.90
C ALA A 27 -6.24 0.86 -3.89
N ARG A 28 -6.01 1.06 -5.19
CA ARG A 28 -6.97 0.69 -6.23
C ARG A 28 -7.13 -0.82 -6.38
N ALA A 29 -6.05 -1.59 -6.25
CA ALA A 29 -6.10 -3.04 -6.24
C ALA A 29 -6.85 -3.59 -5.00
N VAL A 30 -6.62 -3.03 -3.82
CA VAL A 30 -7.38 -3.33 -2.60
C VAL A 30 -8.85 -2.98 -2.80
N ALA A 31 -9.14 -1.81 -3.39
CA ALA A 31 -10.50 -1.35 -3.66
C ALA A 31 -11.23 -2.32 -4.58
N ALA A 32 -10.58 -2.72 -5.68
CA ALA A 32 -11.11 -3.69 -6.63
C ALA A 32 -11.34 -5.07 -5.99
N ALA A 33 -10.44 -5.52 -5.12
CA ALA A 33 -10.55 -6.81 -4.45
C ALA A 33 -11.63 -6.82 -3.34
N LYS A 34 -11.82 -5.73 -2.60
CA LYS A 34 -12.92 -5.58 -1.63
C LYS A 34 -14.26 -5.17 -2.27
N GLY A 35 -14.25 -4.68 -3.51
CA GLY A 35 -15.41 -4.09 -4.16
C GLY A 35 -15.79 -2.70 -3.62
N VAL A 36 -14.82 -1.95 -3.08
CA VAL A 36 -15.01 -0.56 -2.61
C VAL A 36 -14.49 0.45 -3.63
N THR A 37 -14.88 1.72 -3.50
CA THR A 37 -14.37 2.79 -4.35
C THR A 37 -12.93 3.14 -3.95
N ALA A 38 -12.03 3.20 -4.93
CA ALA A 38 -10.65 3.63 -4.70
C ALA A 38 -10.59 5.09 -4.22
N PRO A 39 -9.62 5.46 -3.36
CA PRO A 39 -9.54 6.80 -2.82
C PRO A 39 -9.21 7.84 -3.89
N ALA A 40 -9.60 9.09 -3.66
CA ALA A 40 -9.29 10.19 -4.56
C ALA A 40 -7.76 10.36 -4.71
N GLY A 41 -7.29 10.56 -5.95
CA GLY A 41 -5.86 10.64 -6.25
C GLY A 41 -5.21 9.32 -6.68
N THR A 42 -5.99 8.23 -6.84
CA THR A 42 -5.51 6.98 -7.46
C THR A 42 -5.90 6.83 -8.92
N GLU A 43 -6.52 7.85 -9.48
CA GLU A 43 -7.00 7.88 -10.87
C GLU A 43 -5.81 7.86 -11.83
N GLY A 44 -5.79 6.87 -12.73
CA GLY A 44 -4.69 6.67 -13.69
C GLY A 44 -3.52 5.84 -13.17
N PHE A 45 -3.52 5.46 -11.88
CA PHE A 45 -2.53 4.55 -11.30
C PHE A 45 -3.13 3.16 -11.14
N ASP A 46 -2.71 2.22 -11.99
CA ASP A 46 -3.14 0.82 -11.92
C ASP A 46 -2.16 -0.05 -11.12
N GLY A 47 -0.96 0.46 -10.80
CA GLY A 47 0.05 -0.20 -9.97
C GLY A 47 0.64 -1.50 -10.51
N GLY A 48 0.08 -2.04 -11.60
CA GLY A 48 0.49 -3.29 -12.25
C GLY A 48 0.32 -4.52 -11.35
N ASP A 49 0.89 -5.64 -11.79
CA ASP A 49 0.88 -6.90 -11.03
C ASP A 49 1.50 -6.79 -9.64
N ALA A 50 2.50 -5.92 -9.47
CA ALA A 50 3.11 -5.66 -8.17
C ALA A 50 2.10 -5.10 -7.16
N ALA A 51 1.25 -4.14 -7.55
CA ALA A 51 0.24 -3.59 -6.66
C ALA A 51 -0.86 -4.59 -6.33
N LYS A 52 -1.27 -5.42 -7.28
CA LYS A 52 -2.21 -6.54 -7.03
C LYS A 52 -1.63 -7.54 -6.04
N ALA A 53 -0.36 -7.91 -6.19
CA ALA A 53 0.30 -8.80 -5.26
C ALA A 53 0.36 -8.21 -3.83
N VAL A 54 0.67 -6.91 -3.69
CA VAL A 54 0.61 -6.22 -2.39
C VAL A 54 -0.82 -6.23 -1.83
N ALA A 55 -1.82 -5.91 -2.65
CA ALA A 55 -3.22 -5.86 -2.22
C ALA A 55 -3.73 -7.23 -1.76
N ASP A 56 -3.45 -8.29 -2.52
CA ASP A 56 -3.80 -9.66 -2.17
C ASP A 56 -3.14 -10.08 -0.85
N MET A 57 -1.87 -9.74 -0.65
CA MET A 57 -1.15 -10.00 0.59
C MET A 57 -1.67 -9.18 1.77
N LEU A 58 -2.13 -7.96 1.54
CA LEU A 58 -2.82 -7.16 2.57
C LEU A 58 -4.25 -7.64 2.83
N LEU A 59 -4.87 -8.42 1.95
CA LEU A 59 -6.20 -8.97 2.20
C LEU A 59 -6.12 -10.36 2.85
N SER A 60 -5.15 -11.17 2.43
CA SER A 60 -4.90 -12.54 2.87
C SER A 60 -3.99 -12.63 4.10
N GLY A 61 -3.09 -11.66 4.28
CA GLY A 61 -2.08 -11.68 5.34
C GLY A 61 -2.66 -11.52 6.74
N GLU A 62 -2.24 -12.37 7.67
CA GLU A 62 -2.70 -12.33 9.06
C GLU A 62 -2.12 -11.13 9.84
N ARG A 63 -0.91 -10.68 9.49
CA ARG A 63 -0.23 -9.52 10.09
C ARG A 63 0.18 -8.53 9.00
N ARG A 64 -0.46 -7.37 9.03
CA ARG A 64 -0.34 -6.36 7.99
C ARG A 64 -0.02 -5.03 8.63
N ALA A 65 1.00 -4.37 8.11
CA ALA A 65 1.35 -3.03 8.54
C ALA A 65 1.91 -2.23 7.36
N VAL A 66 1.55 -0.96 7.29
CA VAL A 66 2.06 -0.01 6.31
C VAL A 66 3.02 0.91 7.04
N PHE A 67 4.31 0.83 6.71
CA PHE A 67 5.33 1.68 7.33
C PHE A 67 5.80 2.76 6.35
N LEU A 68 5.66 4.02 6.76
CA LEU A 68 6.21 5.17 6.06
C LEU A 68 7.57 5.51 6.67
N GLY A 69 8.65 5.34 5.90
CA GLY A 69 10.00 5.70 6.35
C GLY A 69 10.22 7.22 6.41
N ASN A 70 11.26 7.65 7.12
CA ASN A 70 11.65 9.06 7.31
C ASN A 70 11.73 9.90 6.02
N GLU A 71 12.06 9.29 4.88
CA GLU A 71 12.03 10.00 3.60
C GLU A 71 10.61 10.39 3.16
N ALA A 72 9.60 9.55 3.44
CA ALA A 72 8.21 9.90 3.20
C ALA A 72 7.77 11.07 4.09
N VAL A 73 8.24 11.09 5.35
CA VAL A 73 7.96 12.16 6.32
C VAL A 73 8.56 13.50 5.89
N ARG A 74 9.72 13.49 5.23
CA ARG A 74 10.37 14.69 4.68
C ARG A 74 9.87 15.10 3.30
N HIS A 75 8.98 14.31 2.70
CA HIS A 75 8.49 14.56 1.35
C HIS A 75 7.40 15.65 1.36
N PRO A 76 7.39 16.59 0.41
CA PRO A 76 6.34 17.62 0.32
C PRO A 76 4.93 17.03 0.12
N GLN A 77 4.84 15.82 -0.45
CA GLN A 77 3.58 15.10 -0.62
C GLN A 77 3.28 14.11 0.52
N PHE A 78 3.91 14.26 1.69
CA PHE A 78 3.64 13.41 2.85
C PHE A 78 2.15 13.31 3.18
N SER A 79 1.42 14.43 3.14
CA SER A 79 -0.02 14.42 3.43
C SER A 79 -0.81 13.49 2.50
N SER A 80 -0.47 13.47 1.21
CA SER A 80 -1.10 12.58 0.23
C SER A 80 -0.68 11.12 0.43
N LEU A 81 0.62 10.88 0.65
CA LEU A 81 1.15 9.55 0.94
C LEU A 81 0.52 8.96 2.22
N HIS A 82 0.41 9.79 3.26
CA HIS A 82 -0.18 9.44 4.53
C HIS A 82 -1.67 9.14 4.39
N ALA A 83 -2.43 9.97 3.66
CA ALA A 83 -3.85 9.71 3.40
C ALA A 83 -4.08 8.39 2.65
N LEU A 84 -3.28 8.11 1.62
CA LEU A 84 -3.34 6.85 0.86
C LEU A 84 -2.98 5.65 1.75
N ALA A 85 -1.88 5.75 2.49
CA ALA A 85 -1.41 4.69 3.39
C ALA A 85 -2.43 4.41 4.51
N GLN A 86 -3.02 5.46 5.09
CA GLN A 86 -4.06 5.35 6.11
C GLN A 86 -5.34 4.73 5.54
N TRP A 87 -5.73 5.07 4.31
CA TRP A 87 -6.88 4.47 3.65
C TRP A 87 -6.66 2.97 3.41
N ILE A 88 -5.50 2.59 2.87
CA ILE A 88 -5.14 1.17 2.67
C ILE A 88 -5.16 0.43 4.00
N ALA A 89 -4.55 1.02 5.03
CA ALA A 89 -4.52 0.46 6.39
C ALA A 89 -5.93 0.24 6.94
N SER A 90 -6.80 1.23 6.81
CA SER A 90 -8.21 1.13 7.24
C SER A 90 -8.96 0.04 6.49
N GLU A 91 -8.80 -0.04 5.17
CA GLU A 91 -9.54 -1.01 4.35
C GLU A 91 -9.05 -2.45 4.54
N THR A 92 -7.75 -2.63 4.71
CA THR A 92 -7.11 -3.95 4.87
C THR A 92 -7.04 -4.39 6.34
N GLY A 93 -7.33 -3.49 7.29
CA GLY A 93 -7.09 -3.71 8.72
C GLY A 93 -5.60 -3.76 9.07
N ALA A 94 -4.73 -3.18 8.23
CA ALA A 94 -3.31 -3.07 8.51
C ALA A 94 -3.04 -1.93 9.49
N THR A 95 -1.97 -2.04 10.27
CA THR A 95 -1.53 -0.95 11.16
C THR A 95 -0.63 0.01 10.41
N LEU A 96 -0.95 1.30 10.43
CA LEU A 96 -0.08 2.34 9.90
C LEU A 96 1.00 2.69 10.94
N GLY A 97 2.27 2.73 10.51
CA GLY A 97 3.41 3.09 11.33
C GLY A 97 4.41 3.97 10.59
N PHE A 98 5.33 4.55 11.35
CA PHE A 98 6.41 5.39 10.84
C PHE A 98 7.76 4.89 11.35
N LEU A 99 8.80 5.02 10.54
CA LEU A 99 10.18 4.61 10.89
C LEU A 99 11.19 5.72 10.63
#